data_AF-A0AA43EIN2-F1
#
_entry.id   AF-A0AA43EIN2-F1
#
_cell.length_a   1.000
_cell.length_b   1.000
_cell.length_c   1.000
_cell.angle_alpha   90.00
_cell.angle_beta   90.00
_cell.angle_gamma   90.00
#
_symmetry.space_group_name_H-M   'P 1'
#
loop_
_entity.id
_entity.type
_entity.pdbx_description
1 polymer ?
#
loop_
_entity_poly.entity_id
_entity_poly.type
_entity_poly.pdbx_seq_one_letter_code
_entity_poly.pdbx_strand_id
1 'polypeptide(L)'
;MHAPWLTIHELAKALKVSIKTVRRAYLRGEIPVERIFRFVRFDLEQVKEAMRRNAQADLDQVRQAIQRNGHGSLGIVDAKEGATPRATGGASRRRDGVPSPRLVKRGRKFQPSTRRSV
;
A
#
# COMPACT_ATOMS: atom_id res chain seq x y z
N MET A 1 15.43 28.60 -15.27
CA MET A 1 16.17 27.40 -15.74
C MET A 1 15.14 26.28 -15.88
N HIS A 2 14.96 25.73 -17.08
CA HIS A 2 13.93 24.71 -17.33
C HIS A 2 14.29 23.43 -16.59
N ALA A 3 13.39 22.96 -15.71
CA ALA A 3 13.55 21.68 -15.06
C ALA A 3 13.51 20.56 -16.11
N PRO A 4 14.51 19.65 -16.15
CA PRO A 4 14.45 18.51 -17.05
C PRO A 4 13.30 17.62 -16.60
N TRP A 5 12.39 17.32 -17.52
CA TRP A 5 11.28 16.39 -17.30
C TRP A 5 11.81 14.97 -17.12
N LEU A 6 11.96 14.55 -15.86
CA LEU A 6 12.55 13.27 -15.49
C LEU A 6 11.56 12.12 -15.73
N THR A 7 12.11 10.99 -16.17
CA THR A 7 11.42 9.69 -16.13
C THR A 7 11.46 9.09 -14.73
N ILE A 8 10.66 8.03 -14.49
CA ILE A 8 10.64 7.31 -13.20
C ILE A 8 12.05 6.84 -12.79
N HIS A 9 12.85 6.35 -13.74
CA HIS A 9 14.18 5.82 -13.46
C HIS A 9 15.17 6.93 -13.07
N GLU A 10 15.13 8.05 -13.77
CA GLU A 10 15.99 9.19 -13.48
C GLU A 10 15.60 9.86 -12.16
N LEU A 11 14.29 9.97 -11.89
CA LEU A 11 13.78 10.46 -10.61
C LEU A 11 14.24 9.57 -9.45
N ALA A 12 14.15 8.24 -9.60
CA ALA A 12 14.62 7.29 -8.61
C ALA A 12 16.12 7.44 -8.33
N LYS A 13 16.93 7.62 -9.38
CA LYS A 13 18.38 7.87 -9.25
C LYS A 13 18.68 9.21 -8.57
N ALA A 14 17.96 10.27 -8.93
CA ALA A 14 18.14 11.60 -8.35
C ALA A 14 17.76 11.65 -6.86
N LEU A 15 16.66 10.98 -6.48
CA LEU A 15 16.20 10.88 -5.10
C LEU A 15 16.90 9.78 -4.29
N LYS A 16 17.71 8.93 -4.93
CA LYS A 16 18.34 7.73 -4.33
C LYS A 16 17.32 6.78 -3.69
N VAL A 17 16.15 6.61 -4.32
CA VAL A 17 15.08 5.72 -3.85
C VAL A 17 14.80 4.61 -4.85
N SER A 18 14.12 3.55 -4.41
CA SER A 18 13.70 2.48 -5.31
C SER A 18 12.64 2.97 -6.32
N ILE A 19 12.67 2.43 -7.54
CA ILE A 19 11.67 2.68 -8.57
C ILE A 19 10.25 2.34 -8.05
N LYS A 20 10.10 1.26 -7.26
CA LYS A 20 8.81 0.86 -6.71
C LYS A 20 8.24 1.90 -5.75
N THR A 21 9.10 2.58 -4.98
CA THR A 21 8.70 3.66 -4.09
C THR A 21 8.13 4.83 -4.88
N VAL A 22 8.84 5.26 -5.94
CA VAL A 22 8.35 6.29 -6.86
C VAL A 22 7.01 5.88 -7.49
N ARG A 23 6.89 4.60 -7.87
CA ARG A 23 5.63 4.07 -8.41
C ARG A 23 4.47 4.19 -7.43
N ARG A 24 4.68 3.81 -6.17
CA ARG A 24 3.66 3.92 -5.13
C ARG A 24 3.28 5.37 -4.84
N ALA A 25 4.26 6.27 -4.78
CA ALA A 25 4.02 7.66 -4.50
C ALA A 25 3.19 8.34 -5.61
N TYR A 26 3.46 8.04 -6.89
CA TYR A 26 2.60 8.55 -7.97
C TYR A 26 1.20 7.92 -7.93
N LEU A 27 1.08 6.61 -7.62
CA LEU A 27 -0.22 5.94 -7.56
C LEU A 27 -1.10 6.48 -6.44
N ARG A 28 -0.49 6.88 -5.32
CA ARG A 28 -1.16 7.52 -4.18
C ARG A 28 -1.44 9.02 -4.39
N GLY A 29 -0.87 9.64 -5.43
CA GLY A 29 -0.99 11.08 -5.68
C GLY A 29 -0.18 11.94 -4.70
N GLU A 30 0.82 11.36 -4.01
CA GLU A 30 1.66 12.06 -3.03
C GLU A 30 2.70 12.97 -3.69
N ILE A 31 3.01 12.71 -4.97
CA ILE A 31 4.01 13.44 -5.75
C ILE A 31 3.32 14.04 -6.99
N PRO A 32 3.59 15.32 -7.31
CA PRO A 32 3.08 15.94 -8.53
C PRO A 32 3.60 15.23 -9.78
N VAL A 33 2.68 14.95 -10.70
CA VAL A 33 2.93 14.19 -11.93
C VAL A 33 2.33 14.95 -13.09
N GLU A 34 3.13 15.16 -14.13
CA GLU A 34 2.63 15.64 -15.41
C GLU A 34 2.40 14.44 -16.34
N ARG A 35 1.18 14.30 -16.85
CA ARG A 35 0.81 13.25 -17.79
C ARG A 35 0.79 13.83 -19.20
N ILE A 36 1.82 13.50 -19.97
CA ILE A 36 1.88 13.86 -21.39
C ILE A 36 1.49 12.59 -22.17
N PHE A 37 0.24 12.54 -22.65
CA PHE A 37 -0.33 11.38 -23.34
C PHE A 37 -0.25 10.11 -22.48
N ARG A 38 0.49 9.09 -22.92
CA ARG A 38 0.70 7.82 -22.20
C ARG A 38 1.93 7.83 -21.30
N PHE A 39 2.71 8.92 -21.32
CA PHE A 39 3.96 9.04 -20.56
C PHE A 39 3.77 9.85 -19.29
N VAL A 40 4.44 9.41 -18.24
CA VAL A 40 4.49 10.06 -16.93
C VAL A 40 5.82 10.79 -16.83
N ARG A 41 5.78 12.10 -16.58
CA ARG A 41 6.96 12.95 -16.40
C ARG A 41 6.92 13.68 -15.07
N PHE A 42 8.10 13.92 -14.52
CA PHE A 42 8.27 14.53 -13.21
C PHE A 42 9.17 15.76 -13.31
N ASP A 43 8.75 16.83 -12.64
CA ASP A 43 9.61 17.98 -12.37
C ASP A 43 10.28 17.77 -11.00
N LEU A 44 11.61 17.72 -11.00
CA LEU A 44 12.40 17.46 -9.80
C LEU A 44 12.14 18.49 -8.69
N GLU A 45 12.02 19.76 -9.05
CA GLU A 45 11.89 20.83 -8.05
C GLU A 45 10.51 20.79 -7.41
N GLN A 46 9.46 20.58 -8.21
CA GLN A 46 8.11 20.40 -7.68
C GLN A 46 7.99 19.14 -6.82
N VAL A 47 8.63 18.04 -7.22
CA VAL A 47 8.66 16.80 -6.41
C VAL A 47 9.33 17.06 -5.06
N LYS A 48 10.49 17.74 -5.04
CA LYS A 48 11.19 18.08 -3.80
C LYS A 48 10.36 18.99 -2.90
N GLU A 49 9.66 19.97 -3.46
CA GLU A 49 8.76 20.84 -2.69
C GLU A 49 7.59 20.07 -2.09
N ALA A 50 6.93 19.23 -2.89
CA ALA A 50 5.84 18.37 -2.41
C ALA A 50 6.32 17.42 -1.30
N MET A 51 7.49 16.80 -1.47
CA MET A 51 8.09 15.95 -0.44
C MET A 51 8.39 16.71 0.84
N ARG A 52 8.92 17.94 0.77
CA ARG A 52 9.16 18.78 1.94
C ARG A 52 7.85 19.15 2.66
N ARG A 53 6.79 19.49 1.91
CA ARG A 53 5.47 19.79 2.48
C ARG A 53 4.86 18.57 3.17
N ASN A 54 4.92 17.41 2.53
CA ASN A 54 4.39 16.16 3.11
C ASN A 54 5.18 15.74 4.35
N ALA A 55 6.51 15.85 4.33
CA ALA A 55 7.34 15.57 5.50
C ALA A 55 7.00 16.51 6.67
N GLN A 56 6.76 17.80 6.40
CA GLN A 56 6.35 18.74 7.44
C GLN A 56 4.98 18.38 8.02
N ALA A 57 4.01 18.02 7.17
CA ALA A 57 2.69 17.59 7.62
C ALA A 57 2.75 16.32 8.47
N ASP A 58 3.56 15.33 8.08
CA ASP A 58 3.79 14.11 8.85
C ASP A 58 4.43 14.42 10.22
N LEU A 59 5.41 15.32 10.26
CA LEU A 59 6.06 15.76 11.50
C LEU A 59 5.08 16.48 12.42
N ASP A 60 4.23 17.37 11.88
CA ASP A 60 3.21 18.07 12.66
C ASP A 60 2.14 17.09 13.18
N GLN A 61 1.77 16.09 12.39
CA GLN A 61 0.86 15.03 12.80
C GLN A 61 1.48 14.18 13.93
N VAL A 62 2.75 13.79 13.81
CA VAL A 62 3.48 13.05 14.85
C VAL A 62 3.62 13.89 16.11
N ARG A 63 3.95 15.18 15.98
CA ARG A 63 4.03 16.12 17.10
C ARG A 63 2.70 16.25 17.83
N GLN A 64 1.59 16.40 17.09
CA GLN A 64 0.24 16.42 17.67
C GLN A 64 -0.12 15.09 18.32
N ALA A 65 0.27 13.95 17.73
CA ALA A 65 0.05 12.63 18.31
C ALA A 65 0.83 12.44 19.62
N ILE A 66 2.08 12.90 19.68
CA ILE A 66 2.91 12.88 20.90
C ILE A 66 2.29 13.77 21.99
N GLN A 67 1.78 14.96 21.63
CA GLN A 67 1.11 15.84 22.58
C GLN A 67 -0.21 15.26 23.10
N ARG A 68 -1.00 14.62 22.23
CA ARG A 68 -2.26 13.97 22.62
C ARG A 68 -2.03 12.72 23.47
N ASN A 69 -0.96 11.97 23.22
CA ASN A 69 -0.63 10.73 23.89
C ASN A 69 0.43 10.90 25.00
N GLY A 70 0.45 12.05 25.70
CA GLY A 70 1.46 12.41 26.70
C GLY A 70 2.09 11.20 27.41
N HIS A 71 3.42 11.03 27.24
CA HIS A 71 4.29 9.90 27.60
C HIS A 71 4.32 8.70 26.65
N GLY A 72 5.37 8.64 25.80
CA GLY A 72 5.72 7.42 25.06
C GLY A 72 6.89 7.54 24.08
N SER A 73 8.11 7.68 24.62
CA SER A 73 9.44 7.41 24.03
C SER A 73 9.80 7.98 22.64
N LEU A 74 10.78 8.90 22.69
CA LEU A 74 11.78 9.19 21.66
C LEU A 74 12.27 7.90 20.99
N GLY A 75 12.15 7.82 19.67
CA GLY A 75 12.67 6.70 18.89
C GLY A 75 12.77 7.08 17.43
N ILE A 76 13.93 7.65 17.08
CA ILE A 76 14.44 7.72 15.71
C ILE A 76 14.30 6.30 15.12
N VAL A 77 13.35 6.09 14.21
CA VAL A 77 13.37 4.89 13.39
C VAL A 77 14.32 5.16 12.24
N ASP A 78 15.59 4.88 12.51
CA ASP A 78 16.57 4.58 11.49
C ASP A 78 15.95 3.67 10.45
N ALA A 79 16.12 4.06 9.18
CA ALA A 79 15.77 3.25 8.05
C ALA A 79 16.53 1.92 8.13
N LYS A 80 15.91 0.88 8.68
CA LYS A 80 16.36 -0.49 8.50
C LYS A 80 15.20 -1.35 8.01
N GLU A 81 15.36 -1.71 6.75
CA GLU A 81 14.77 -2.83 6.03
C GLU A 81 14.45 -4.02 6.96
N GLY A 82 13.20 -4.52 6.88
CA GLY A 82 12.82 -5.81 7.46
C GLY A 82 11.91 -5.80 8.69
N ALA A 83 10.96 -4.86 8.82
CA ALA A 83 9.85 -5.03 9.77
C ALA A 83 8.72 -5.86 9.12
N THR A 84 8.62 -7.12 9.51
CA THR A 84 7.48 -8.00 9.24
C THR A 84 6.17 -7.30 9.64
N PRO A 85 5.11 -7.33 8.82
CA PRO A 85 3.81 -6.83 9.27
C PRO A 85 3.32 -7.76 10.39
N ARG A 86 3.31 -7.21 11.60
CA ARG A 86 2.61 -7.75 12.78
C ARG A 86 1.17 -8.03 12.34
N ALA A 87 0.78 -9.30 12.29
CA ALA A 87 -0.55 -9.71 11.92
C ALA A 87 -1.53 -9.19 12.98
N THR A 88 -2.11 -8.01 12.74
CA THR A 88 -3.26 -7.52 13.50
C THR A 88 -4.41 -8.45 13.14
N GLY A 89 -4.75 -9.34 14.09
CA GLY A 89 -5.73 -10.39 13.94
C GLY A 89 -6.98 -9.89 13.24
N GLY A 90 -7.37 -10.61 12.18
CA GLY A 90 -8.55 -10.32 11.39
C GLY A 90 -9.80 -10.33 12.27
N ALA A 91 -10.22 -9.15 12.68
CA ALA A 91 -11.54 -8.95 13.27
C ALA A 91 -12.58 -9.40 12.23
N SER A 92 -13.25 -10.49 12.62
CA SER A 92 -14.30 -11.20 11.89
C SER A 92 -15.27 -10.24 11.21
N ARG A 93 -15.18 -10.13 9.89
CA ARG A 93 -16.29 -9.69 9.04
C ARG A 93 -16.85 -10.91 8.31
N ARG A 94 -17.39 -11.86 9.08
CA ARG A 94 -18.38 -12.79 8.52
C ARG A 94 -19.69 -12.03 8.43
N ARG A 95 -19.88 -11.44 7.24
CA ARG A 95 -21.15 -10.99 6.71
C ARG A 95 -22.21 -12.08 6.87
N ASP A 96 -23.41 -11.57 7.03
CA ASP A 96 -24.71 -12.20 7.14
C ASP A 96 -24.92 -13.45 6.28
N GLY A 97 -25.71 -14.36 6.84
CA GLY A 97 -25.87 -15.73 6.38
C GLY A 97 -26.35 -15.86 4.94
N VAL A 98 -25.55 -16.56 4.15
CA VAL A 98 -26.05 -17.45 3.09
C VAL A 98 -25.87 -18.86 3.64
N PRO A 99 -26.92 -19.71 3.74
CA PRO A 99 -26.73 -21.10 4.09
C PRO A 99 -25.99 -21.77 2.93
N SER A 100 -24.65 -21.81 3.02
CA SER A 100 -23.86 -22.62 2.12
C SER A 100 -24.22 -24.08 2.40
N PRO A 101 -24.64 -24.88 1.40
CA PRO A 101 -25.01 -26.26 1.63
C PRO A 101 -23.83 -26.97 2.31
N ARG A 102 -24.10 -27.61 3.46
CA ARG A 102 -23.07 -28.29 4.24
C ARG A 102 -22.36 -29.29 3.33
N LEU A 103 -21.05 -29.13 3.19
CA LEU A 103 -20.18 -30.11 2.58
C LEU A 103 -20.24 -31.39 3.44
N VAL A 104 -21.10 -32.33 3.04
CA VAL A 104 -21.18 -33.64 3.68
C VAL A 104 -19.86 -34.38 3.46
N LYS A 105 -19.21 -34.75 4.57
CA LYS A 105 -17.98 -35.56 4.56
C LYS A 105 -18.34 -36.97 4.09
N ARG A 106 -18.37 -37.19 2.78
CA ARG A 106 -18.68 -38.51 2.20
C ARG A 106 -17.46 -39.41 2.36
N GLY A 107 -17.51 -40.28 3.38
CA GLY A 107 -16.68 -41.48 3.43
C GLY A 107 -16.91 -42.36 2.20
N ARG A 108 -15.91 -43.15 1.83
CA ARG A 108 -15.91 -44.05 0.66
C ARG A 108 -17.25 -44.79 0.49
N LYS A 109 -17.65 -44.94 -0.77
CA LYS A 109 -18.72 -45.79 -1.35
C LYS A 109 -20.08 -45.11 -1.59
N PHE A 110 -20.16 -44.31 -2.66
CA PHE A 110 -21.41 -44.12 -3.41
C PHE A 110 -21.21 -44.82 -4.76
N GLN A 111 -21.79 -46.00 -4.94
CA GLN A 111 -22.00 -46.57 -6.26
C GLN A 111 -23.41 -46.13 -6.71
N PRO A 112 -23.57 -45.39 -7.82
CA PRO A 112 -24.90 -45.11 -8.35
C PRO A 112 -25.51 -46.41 -8.89
N SER A 113 -26.61 -46.88 -8.30
CA SER A 113 -27.38 -48.01 -8.85
C SER A 113 -28.07 -47.57 -10.14
N THR A 114 -27.75 -48.21 -11.25
CA THR A 114 -28.49 -48.07 -12.50
C THR A 114 -29.78 -48.88 -12.43
N ARG A 115 -30.90 -48.25 -12.07
CA ARG A 115 -32.23 -48.75 -12.47
C ARG A 115 -33.17 -47.60 -12.79
N ARG A 116 -33.28 -47.32 -14.09
CA ARG A 116 -34.50 -46.83 -14.70
C ARG A 116 -34.59 -47.48 -16.09
N SER A 117 -35.29 -48.59 -16.15
CA SER A 117 -35.90 -49.11 -17.38
C SER A 117 -37.40 -48.87 -17.27
N VAL A 118 -37.94 -48.34 -18.36
CA VAL A 118 -39.34 -48.11 -18.74
C VAL A 118 -40.39 -48.92 -17.98
#